data_AF-A0A2Z5EMZ7-F1
#
_entry.id   AF-A0A2Z5EMZ7-F1
#
_cell.length_a   1.000
_cell.length_b   1.000
_cell.length_c   1.000
_cell.angle_alpha   90.00
_cell.angle_beta   90.00
_cell.angle_gamma   90.00
#
_symmetry.space_group_name_H-M   'P 1'
#
loop_
_entity.id
_entity.type
_entity.pdbx_description
1 polymer ?
#
loop_
_entity_poly.entity_id
_entity_poly.type
_entity_poly.pdbx_seq_one_letter_code
_entity_poly.pdbx_strand_id
1 'polypeptide(L)'
;IAQWTGDGTLQELATAHRAKLSLLHCYRSMNYIATTLEEQYGIPWEEYNFFGPTKIVESMRRIAERFDDSIREKTEQAIARYEPYFAEVQARYGPRLAGKRVMLMLGGLRPRHTIGAYEDLGMEVVGSGFEFGHKEDYEKASKELGEAVLVYDDPTSFELEEFARALKPDLMGAGIKEKYVYHKLGIPFRQMHSWDYSGPYHGVEGFAVFARDMDTTISSPSWDLFTPPWQAARPAPSLTGAGSDV
;
A
#
# COMPACT_ATOMS: atom_id res chain seq x y z
N ILE A 1 9.80 19.84 18.05
CA ILE A 1 9.34 19.08 16.86
C ILE A 1 9.75 17.63 17.11
N ALA A 2 8.91 16.65 16.77
CA ALA A 2 9.08 15.26 17.18
C ALA A 2 8.60 14.29 16.10
N GLN A 3 9.10 13.06 16.12
CA GLN A 3 8.62 11.94 15.32
C GLN A 3 8.14 10.81 16.23
N TRP A 4 6.89 10.36 16.03
CA TRP A 4 6.23 9.40 16.92
C TRP A 4 5.98 8.08 16.18
N THR A 5 6.69 6.98 16.48
CA THR A 5 7.91 6.88 17.31
C THR A 5 9.11 6.34 16.54
N GLY A 6 9.02 6.24 15.20
CA GLY A 6 10.16 5.88 14.36
C GLY A 6 11.30 6.88 14.57
N ASP A 7 12.45 6.38 15.02
CA ASP A 7 13.64 7.17 15.38
C ASP A 7 13.42 8.27 16.44
N GLY A 8 12.31 8.23 17.17
CA GLY A 8 11.96 9.25 18.17
C GLY A 8 12.76 9.12 19.46
N THR A 9 13.21 10.25 20.01
CA THR A 9 13.85 10.33 21.33
C THR A 9 12.84 10.71 22.41
N LEU A 10 13.11 10.31 23.66
CA LEU A 10 12.26 10.69 24.80
C LEU A 10 12.10 12.22 24.93
N GLN A 11 13.15 12.99 24.63
CA GLN A 11 13.11 14.45 24.68
C GLN A 11 12.17 15.05 23.64
N GLU A 12 12.14 14.50 22.42
CA GLU A 12 11.18 14.91 21.40
C GLU A 12 9.75 14.62 21.82
N LEU A 13 9.48 13.43 22.38
CA LEU A 13 8.15 13.06 22.88
C LEU A 13 7.72 14.01 24.02
N ALA A 14 8.61 14.25 24.99
CA ALA A 14 8.33 15.11 26.15
C ALA A 14 8.06 16.58 25.75
N THR A 15 8.55 17.03 24.59
CA THR A 15 8.35 18.40 24.09
C THR A 15 7.27 18.52 23.02
N ALA A 16 6.54 17.44 22.70
CA ALA A 16 5.50 17.44 21.66
C ALA A 16 4.35 18.42 21.95
N HIS A 17 4.04 18.66 23.23
CA HIS A 17 3.05 19.66 23.68
C HIS A 17 3.40 21.12 23.30
N ARG A 18 4.58 21.36 22.74
CA ARG A 18 5.00 22.69 22.23
C ARG A 18 4.78 22.86 20.73
N ALA A 19 4.37 21.81 20.03
CA ALA A 19 4.07 21.88 18.60
C ALA A 19 2.88 22.81 18.33
N LYS A 20 2.73 23.23 17.07
CA LYS A 20 1.59 24.05 16.59
C LYS A 20 0.56 23.24 15.82
N LEU A 21 0.96 22.07 15.33
CA LEU A 21 0.15 21.15 14.56
C LEU A 21 0.73 19.74 14.76
N SER A 22 -0.12 18.75 14.93
CA SER A 22 0.26 17.33 14.91
C SER A 22 -0.08 16.73 13.55
N LEU A 23 0.94 16.21 12.86
CA LEU A 23 0.74 15.55 11.57
C LEU A 23 0.56 14.05 11.79
N LEU A 24 -0.66 13.57 11.57
CA LEU A 24 -1.07 12.20 11.90
C LEU A 24 -1.05 11.32 10.66
N HIS A 25 0.02 10.55 10.47
CA HIS A 25 0.08 9.57 9.38
C HIS A 25 -0.75 8.32 9.70
N CYS A 26 -0.41 7.63 10.79
CA CYS A 26 -1.15 6.45 11.22
C CYS A 26 -2.27 6.84 12.18
N TYR A 27 -3.46 7.08 11.62
CA TYR A 27 -4.66 7.36 12.40
C TYR A 27 -4.92 6.28 13.46
N ARG A 28 -5.00 5.00 13.05
CA ARG A 28 -5.40 3.92 13.96
C ARG A 28 -4.56 3.83 15.24
N SER A 29 -3.25 4.00 15.15
CA SER A 29 -2.37 3.81 16.31
C SER A 29 -2.20 5.06 17.18
N MET A 30 -2.39 6.27 16.62
CA MET A 30 -2.02 7.52 17.29
C MET A 30 -3.16 8.55 17.39
N ASN A 31 -4.37 8.25 16.92
CA ASN A 31 -5.51 9.17 17.09
C ASN A 31 -5.74 9.52 18.57
N TYR A 32 -5.60 8.56 19.49
CA TYR A 32 -5.82 8.78 20.91
C TYR A 32 -4.95 9.91 21.49
N ILE A 33 -3.65 9.87 21.18
CA ILE A 33 -2.72 10.90 21.67
C ILE A 33 -2.87 12.20 20.89
N ALA A 34 -3.22 12.15 19.60
CA ALA A 34 -3.52 13.36 18.82
C ALA A 34 -4.74 14.10 19.39
N THR A 35 -5.84 13.40 19.67
CA THR A 35 -7.02 13.95 20.37
C THR A 35 -6.67 14.47 21.75
N THR A 36 -5.87 13.72 22.52
CA THR A 36 -5.42 14.18 23.85
C THR A 36 -4.60 15.48 23.76
N LEU A 37 -3.71 15.61 22.78
CA LEU A 37 -2.91 16.81 22.57
C LEU A 37 -3.77 18.02 22.15
N GLU A 38 -4.82 17.76 21.37
CA GLU A 38 -5.81 18.78 21.00
C GLU A 38 -6.61 19.24 22.22
N GLU A 39 -7.16 18.32 23.01
CA GLU A 39 -7.98 18.62 24.18
C GLU A 39 -7.19 19.30 25.31
N GLN A 40 -5.98 18.83 25.61
CA GLN A 40 -5.21 19.32 26.76
C GLN A 40 -4.31 20.53 26.44
N TYR A 41 -3.81 20.63 25.22
CA TYR A 41 -2.83 21.66 24.83
C TYR A 41 -3.30 22.54 23.68
N GLY A 42 -4.50 22.31 23.13
CA GLY A 42 -5.04 23.07 22.00
C GLY A 42 -4.26 22.86 20.70
N ILE A 43 -3.57 21.72 20.55
CA ILE A 43 -2.76 21.42 19.36
C ILE A 43 -3.64 20.68 18.35
N PRO A 44 -4.07 21.32 17.24
CA PRO A 44 -4.86 20.63 16.24
C PRO A 44 -4.04 19.51 15.58
N TRP A 45 -4.71 18.55 14.98
CA TRP A 45 -4.09 17.51 14.17
C TRP A 45 -4.66 17.44 12.76
N GLU A 46 -3.83 17.00 11.81
CA GLU A 46 -4.16 16.86 10.40
C GLU A 46 -3.71 15.47 9.93
N GLU A 47 -4.64 14.70 9.36
CA GLU A 47 -4.29 13.42 8.73
C GLU A 47 -3.61 13.65 7.37
N TYR A 48 -2.55 12.89 7.10
CA TYR A 48 -1.81 13.01 5.84
C TYR A 48 -1.35 11.64 5.33
N ASN A 49 -1.06 11.56 4.04
CA ASN A 49 -0.63 10.34 3.37
C ASN A 49 0.55 10.61 2.44
N PHE A 50 1.69 9.99 2.70
CA PHE A 50 2.92 10.13 1.90
C PHE A 50 3.24 8.90 1.05
N PHE A 51 2.25 8.11 0.66
CA PHE A 51 2.39 7.06 -0.35
C PHE A 51 1.94 7.54 -1.73
N GLY A 52 2.88 7.62 -2.68
CA GLY A 52 2.59 7.98 -4.06
C GLY A 52 2.50 9.49 -4.30
N PRO A 53 2.91 9.97 -5.49
CA PRO A 53 2.96 11.40 -5.80
C PRO A 53 1.63 12.11 -5.60
N THR A 54 0.50 11.50 -5.98
CA THR A 54 -0.81 12.15 -5.87
C THR A 54 -1.14 12.48 -4.41
N LYS A 55 -0.98 11.51 -3.50
CA LYS A 55 -1.27 11.71 -2.08
C LYS A 55 -0.22 12.55 -1.37
N ILE A 56 1.05 12.47 -1.79
CA ILE A 56 2.11 13.35 -1.28
C ILE A 56 1.76 14.82 -1.57
N VAL A 57 1.44 15.16 -2.82
CA VAL A 57 1.12 16.54 -3.22
C VAL A 57 -0.15 17.05 -2.54
N GLU A 58 -1.20 16.23 -2.49
CA GLU A 58 -2.45 16.55 -1.76
C GLU A 58 -2.18 16.85 -0.28
N SER A 59 -1.37 16.01 0.36
CA SER A 59 -0.99 16.16 1.77
C SER A 59 -0.13 17.39 2.01
N MET A 60 0.84 17.66 1.14
CA MET A 60 1.69 18.85 1.22
C MET A 60 0.86 20.13 1.19
N ARG A 61 -0.10 20.23 0.25
CA ARG A 61 -1.00 21.39 0.14
C ARG A 61 -1.90 21.55 1.37
N ARG A 62 -2.57 20.49 1.82
CA ARG A 62 -3.41 20.52 3.03
C ARG A 62 -2.65 20.94 4.27
N ILE A 63 -1.41 20.43 4.44
CA ILE A 63 -0.55 20.84 5.55
C ILE A 63 -0.21 22.33 5.44
N ALA A 64 0.16 22.81 4.26
CA ALA A 64 0.53 24.20 4.05
C ALA A 64 -0.63 25.19 4.30
N GLU A 65 -1.88 24.78 4.07
CA GLU A 65 -3.07 25.59 4.37
C GLU A 65 -3.21 25.94 5.85
N ARG A 66 -2.63 25.12 6.74
CA ARG A 66 -2.62 25.34 8.20
C ARG A 66 -1.62 26.42 8.64
N PHE A 67 -0.83 26.96 7.72
CA PHE A 67 0.20 27.96 7.98
C PHE A 67 0.03 29.21 7.09
N ASP A 68 1.00 30.12 7.13
CA ASP A 68 1.01 31.37 6.37
C ASP A 68 1.44 31.18 4.90
N ASP A 69 1.31 32.27 4.12
CA ASP A 69 1.61 32.28 2.69
C ASP A 69 3.08 31.93 2.38
N SER A 70 4.01 32.13 3.33
CA SER A 70 5.41 31.74 3.11
C SER A 70 5.58 30.23 3.06
N ILE A 71 4.77 29.47 3.82
CA ILE A 71 4.77 28.00 3.80
C ILE A 71 4.06 27.49 2.55
N ARG A 72 2.97 28.15 2.13
CA ARG A 72 2.26 27.81 0.89
C ARG A 72 3.17 27.98 -0.33
N GLU A 73 3.88 29.11 -0.43
CA GLU A 73 4.81 29.36 -1.52
C GLU A 73 5.96 28.35 -1.57
N LYS A 74 6.60 28.06 -0.43
CA LYS A 74 7.66 27.04 -0.33
C LYS A 74 7.16 25.64 -0.69
N THR A 75 5.89 25.36 -0.38
CA THR A 75 5.27 24.06 -0.70
C THR A 75 5.12 23.89 -2.20
N GLU A 76 4.60 24.89 -2.92
CA GLU A 76 4.50 24.83 -4.38
C GLU A 76 5.88 24.83 -5.06
N GLN A 77 6.87 25.56 -4.53
CA GLN A 77 8.26 25.48 -5.00
C GLN A 77 8.85 24.05 -4.84
N ALA A 78 8.56 23.39 -3.72
CA ALA A 78 8.99 22.01 -3.48
C ALA A 78 8.26 21.03 -4.42
N ILE A 79 6.94 21.17 -4.61
CA ILE A 79 6.15 20.36 -5.55
C ILE A 79 6.73 20.47 -6.96
N ALA A 80 6.94 21.69 -7.46
CA ALA A 80 7.51 21.92 -8.79
C ALA A 80 8.91 21.29 -8.97
N ARG A 81 9.70 21.20 -7.89
CA ARG A 81 11.00 20.51 -7.90
C ARG A 81 10.85 18.98 -7.99
N TYR A 82 9.79 18.40 -7.42
CA TYR A 82 9.58 16.95 -7.34
C TYR A 82 8.78 16.38 -8.51
N GLU A 83 7.92 17.18 -9.16
CA GLU A 83 7.10 16.77 -10.30
C GLU A 83 7.91 16.06 -11.42
N PRO A 84 9.07 16.56 -11.87
CA PRO A 84 9.86 15.88 -12.89
C PRO A 84 10.35 14.50 -12.43
N TYR A 85 10.68 14.34 -11.15
CA TYR A 85 11.12 13.06 -10.59
C TYR A 85 9.97 12.05 -10.55
N PHE A 86 8.78 12.47 -10.15
CA PHE A 86 7.58 11.62 -10.19
C PHE A 86 7.25 11.18 -11.61
N ALA A 87 7.28 12.10 -12.57
CA ALA A 87 7.04 11.81 -13.98
C ALA A 87 8.07 10.81 -14.54
N GLU A 88 9.34 10.91 -14.17
CA GLU A 88 10.38 9.96 -14.56
C GLU A 88 10.08 8.54 -14.05
N VAL A 89 9.72 8.41 -12.77
CA VAL A 89 9.37 7.11 -12.15
C VAL A 89 8.14 6.51 -12.83
N GLN A 90 7.10 7.31 -13.06
CA GLN A 90 5.88 6.86 -13.73
C GLN A 90 6.15 6.46 -15.19
N ALA A 91 6.94 7.23 -15.93
CA ALA A 91 7.31 6.90 -17.30
C ALA A 91 8.09 5.58 -17.39
N ARG A 92 8.93 5.30 -16.38
CA ARG A 92 9.74 4.08 -16.33
C ARG A 92 8.94 2.83 -15.95
N TYR A 93 8.09 2.91 -14.92
CA TYR A 93 7.43 1.74 -14.33
C TYR A 93 5.95 1.61 -14.70
N GLY A 94 5.25 2.72 -14.94
CA GLY A 94 3.82 2.73 -15.28
C GLY A 94 3.47 1.80 -16.45
N PRO A 95 4.15 1.86 -17.61
CA PRO A 95 3.86 0.96 -18.73
C PRO A 95 4.02 -0.54 -18.42
N ARG A 96 4.82 -0.89 -17.41
CA ARG A 96 5.09 -2.28 -17.01
C ARG A 96 4.06 -2.80 -16.00
N LEU A 97 3.45 -1.88 -15.26
CA LEU A 97 2.52 -2.17 -14.16
C LEU A 97 1.07 -1.85 -14.48
N ALA A 98 0.80 -1.10 -15.55
CA ALA A 98 -0.54 -0.72 -15.96
C ALA A 98 -1.48 -1.93 -16.10
N GLY A 99 -2.67 -1.81 -15.52
CA GLY A 99 -3.73 -2.82 -15.49
C GLY A 99 -3.44 -4.03 -14.60
N LYS A 100 -2.31 -4.06 -13.87
CA LYS A 100 -2.03 -5.15 -12.92
C LYS A 100 -2.91 -5.02 -11.70
N ARG A 101 -3.53 -6.13 -11.31
CA ARG A 101 -4.54 -6.21 -10.25
C ARG A 101 -3.89 -6.61 -8.93
N VAL A 102 -4.17 -5.86 -7.87
CA VAL A 102 -3.53 -6.00 -6.55
C VAL A 102 -4.56 -6.37 -5.50
N MET A 103 -4.23 -7.33 -4.65
CA MET A 103 -4.95 -7.59 -3.40
C MET A 103 -4.09 -7.20 -2.20
N LEU A 104 -4.69 -6.58 -1.19
CA LEU A 104 -4.00 -6.06 0.00
C LEU A 104 -4.60 -6.63 1.28
N MET A 105 -3.76 -7.11 2.20
CA MET A 105 -4.20 -7.50 3.54
C MET A 105 -3.15 -7.13 4.58
N LEU A 106 -3.43 -6.13 5.42
CA LEU A 106 -2.45 -5.58 6.38
C LEU A 106 -3.13 -5.23 7.71
N GLY A 107 -2.44 -4.50 8.58
CA GLY A 107 -3.01 -3.99 9.82
C GLY A 107 -3.99 -2.83 9.61
N GLY A 108 -3.95 -1.80 10.46
CA GLY A 108 -5.00 -0.77 10.53
C GLY A 108 -4.84 0.52 9.71
N LEU A 109 -3.96 0.59 8.69
CA LEU A 109 -3.75 1.86 7.94
C LEU A 109 -3.44 1.67 6.45
N ARG A 110 -2.36 0.93 6.19
CA ARG A 110 -1.80 0.75 4.84
C ARG A 110 -2.76 0.14 3.81
N PRO A 111 -3.78 -0.68 4.17
CA PRO A 111 -4.74 -1.19 3.18
C PRO A 111 -5.47 -0.09 2.40
N ARG A 112 -5.71 1.08 3.02
CA ARG A 112 -6.21 2.28 2.31
C ARG A 112 -5.09 3.20 1.86
N HIS A 113 -4.13 3.49 2.76
CA HIS A 113 -3.10 4.50 2.51
C HIS A 113 -2.20 4.22 1.30
N THR A 114 -2.04 2.96 0.89
CA THR A 114 -1.16 2.62 -0.23
C THR A 114 -1.86 2.59 -1.59
N ILE A 115 -3.20 2.68 -1.63
CA ILE A 115 -3.99 2.58 -2.87
C ILE A 115 -3.53 3.61 -3.91
N GLY A 116 -3.42 4.88 -3.52
CA GLY A 116 -3.01 5.95 -4.44
C GLY A 116 -1.63 5.71 -5.08
N ALA A 117 -0.68 5.09 -4.37
CA ALA A 117 0.62 4.76 -4.93
C ALA A 117 0.55 3.65 -6.01
N TYR A 118 -0.37 2.69 -5.86
CA TYR A 118 -0.65 1.69 -6.88
C TYR A 118 -1.32 2.34 -8.11
N GLU A 119 -2.32 3.20 -7.89
CA GLU A 119 -3.03 3.92 -8.95
C GLU A 119 -2.10 4.87 -9.72
N ASP A 120 -1.15 5.52 -9.04
CA ASP A 120 -0.12 6.38 -9.64
C ASP A 120 0.80 5.60 -10.60
N LEU A 121 0.81 4.27 -10.56
CA LEU A 121 1.51 3.36 -11.48
C LEU A 121 0.56 2.65 -12.46
N GLY A 122 -0.72 3.01 -12.47
CA GLY A 122 -1.76 2.41 -13.32
C GLY A 122 -2.22 1.03 -12.86
N MET A 123 -1.94 0.64 -11.61
CA MET A 123 -2.39 -0.64 -11.05
C MET A 123 -3.79 -0.49 -10.43
N GLU A 124 -4.51 -1.61 -10.33
CA GLU A 124 -5.89 -1.65 -9.82
C GLU A 124 -5.94 -2.43 -8.51
N VAL A 125 -6.32 -1.79 -7.40
CA VAL A 125 -6.57 -2.51 -6.14
C VAL A 125 -7.95 -3.14 -6.20
N VAL A 126 -8.01 -4.47 -6.30
CA VAL A 126 -9.25 -5.24 -6.48
C VAL A 126 -9.75 -5.95 -5.21
N GLY A 127 -8.90 -5.98 -4.18
CA GLY A 127 -9.27 -6.40 -2.84
C GLY A 127 -8.41 -5.71 -1.80
N SER A 128 -8.99 -5.26 -0.69
CA SER A 128 -8.25 -4.63 0.40
C SER A 128 -8.90 -4.91 1.74
N GLY A 129 -8.10 -5.13 2.78
CA GLY A 129 -8.63 -5.38 4.10
C GLY A 129 -7.65 -5.25 5.25
N PHE A 130 -8.20 -5.29 6.45
CA PHE A 130 -7.51 -4.95 7.69
C PHE A 130 -7.57 -6.10 8.69
N GLU A 131 -6.47 -6.36 9.41
CA GLU A 131 -6.43 -7.32 10.52
C GLU A 131 -7.19 -6.78 11.76
N PHE A 132 -7.16 -5.45 11.96
CA PHE A 132 -7.68 -4.80 13.17
C PHE A 132 -8.18 -3.37 12.89
N GLY A 133 -8.73 -3.14 11.69
CA GLY A 133 -9.36 -1.86 11.37
C GLY A 133 -10.58 -1.62 12.25
N HIS A 134 -10.83 -0.37 12.65
CA HIS A 134 -12.09 -0.01 13.30
C HIS A 134 -13.06 0.56 12.26
N LYS A 135 -14.32 0.73 12.64
CA LYS A 135 -15.38 1.27 11.77
C LYS A 135 -14.95 2.54 11.02
N GLU A 136 -14.27 3.47 11.71
CA GLU A 136 -13.80 4.72 11.12
C GLU A 136 -12.74 4.51 10.02
N ASP A 137 -11.93 3.46 10.14
CA ASP A 137 -10.93 3.11 9.13
C ASP A 137 -11.61 2.59 7.85
N TYR A 138 -12.68 1.81 8.00
CA TYR A 138 -13.50 1.35 6.87
C TYR A 138 -14.29 2.48 6.20
N GLU A 139 -14.85 3.41 6.98
CA GLU A 139 -15.53 4.61 6.45
C GLU A 139 -14.57 5.53 5.67
N LYS A 140 -13.29 5.56 6.04
CA LYS A 140 -12.25 6.26 5.27
C LYS A 140 -11.86 5.47 4.04
N ALA A 141 -11.64 4.16 4.17
CA ALA A 141 -11.27 3.28 3.07
C ALA A 141 -12.32 3.30 1.95
N SER A 142 -13.61 3.28 2.27
CA SER A 142 -14.70 3.30 1.28
C SER A 142 -14.74 4.56 0.41
N LYS A 143 -14.11 5.66 0.84
CA LYS A 143 -13.96 6.89 0.06
C LYS A 143 -12.73 6.88 -0.86
N GLU A 144 -11.75 6.03 -0.53
CA GLU A 144 -10.50 5.86 -1.29
C GLU A 144 -10.60 4.70 -2.29
N LEU A 145 -11.44 3.71 -2.01
CA LEU A 145 -11.63 2.53 -2.86
C LEU A 145 -12.56 2.84 -4.03
N GLY A 146 -12.23 2.31 -5.21
CA GLY A 146 -13.09 2.33 -6.39
C GLY A 146 -14.33 1.45 -6.24
N GLU A 147 -15.21 1.50 -7.25
CA GLU A 147 -16.38 0.63 -7.30
C GLU A 147 -15.97 -0.86 -7.40
N ALA A 148 -16.79 -1.74 -6.79
CA ALA A 148 -16.63 -3.20 -6.87
C ALA A 148 -15.30 -3.77 -6.32
N VAL A 149 -14.61 -3.06 -5.42
CA VAL A 149 -13.47 -3.61 -4.68
C VAL A 149 -13.96 -4.49 -3.52
N LEU A 150 -13.41 -5.70 -3.41
CA LEU A 150 -13.71 -6.59 -2.28
C LEU A 150 -13.06 -6.05 -1.00
N VAL A 151 -13.86 -5.88 0.07
CA VAL A 151 -13.37 -5.46 1.38
C VAL A 151 -13.55 -6.59 2.39
N TYR A 152 -12.50 -6.87 3.18
CA TYR A 152 -12.52 -7.89 4.23
C TYR A 152 -11.94 -7.37 5.54
N ASP A 153 -12.51 -7.83 6.66
CA ASP A 153 -12.09 -7.56 8.04
C ASP A 153 -11.72 -8.89 8.70
N ASP A 154 -10.52 -8.95 9.29
CA ASP A 154 -9.95 -10.16 9.91
C ASP A 154 -10.22 -11.46 9.11
N PRO A 155 -9.90 -11.49 7.80
CA PRO A 155 -10.20 -12.65 6.99
C PRO A 155 -9.36 -13.84 7.43
N THR A 156 -9.99 -15.00 7.46
CA THR A 156 -9.29 -16.26 7.66
C THR A 156 -8.36 -16.55 6.48
N SER A 157 -7.34 -17.39 6.70
CA SER A 157 -6.45 -17.81 5.61
C SER A 157 -7.20 -18.52 4.47
N PHE A 158 -8.28 -19.24 4.81
CA PHE A 158 -9.14 -19.90 3.82
C PHE A 158 -9.85 -18.88 2.93
N GLU A 159 -10.48 -17.86 3.53
CA GLU A 159 -11.17 -16.81 2.76
C GLU A 159 -10.22 -16.06 1.84
N LEU A 160 -9.04 -15.64 2.35
CA LEU A 160 -8.05 -14.94 1.53
C LEU A 160 -7.58 -15.78 0.34
N GLU A 161 -7.36 -17.09 0.54
CA GLU A 161 -6.96 -17.99 -0.54
C GLU A 161 -8.07 -18.13 -1.60
N GLU A 162 -9.32 -18.33 -1.17
CA GLU A 162 -10.46 -18.44 -2.08
C GLU A 162 -10.73 -17.14 -2.84
N PHE A 163 -10.58 -15.99 -2.17
CA PHE A 163 -10.65 -14.68 -2.83
C PHE A 163 -9.55 -14.52 -3.87
N ALA A 164 -8.31 -14.89 -3.56
CA ALA A 164 -7.22 -14.82 -4.53
C ALA A 164 -7.43 -15.77 -5.72
N ARG A 165 -8.00 -16.97 -5.51
CA ARG A 165 -8.38 -17.89 -6.59
C ARG A 165 -9.45 -17.31 -7.50
N ALA A 166 -10.48 -16.69 -6.91
CA ALA A 166 -11.58 -16.09 -7.66
C ALA A 166 -11.16 -14.81 -8.39
N LEU A 167 -10.45 -13.93 -7.70
CA LEU A 167 -10.05 -12.62 -8.20
C LEU A 167 -8.80 -12.70 -9.09
N LYS A 168 -7.93 -13.70 -8.95
CA LYS A 168 -6.69 -13.87 -9.73
C LYS A 168 -5.85 -12.57 -9.77
N PRO A 169 -5.37 -12.06 -8.63
CA PRO A 169 -4.53 -10.87 -8.62
C PRO A 169 -3.18 -11.16 -9.28
N ASP A 170 -2.61 -10.13 -9.91
CA ASP A 170 -1.24 -10.15 -10.43
C ASP A 170 -0.20 -9.88 -9.31
N LEU A 171 -0.65 -9.34 -8.18
CA LEU A 171 0.19 -9.09 -7.00
C LEU A 171 -0.62 -9.22 -5.72
N MET A 172 -0.07 -9.90 -4.72
CA MET A 172 -0.56 -9.89 -3.35
C MET A 172 0.36 -9.06 -2.45
N GLY A 173 -0.20 -8.10 -1.73
CA GLY A 173 0.50 -7.28 -0.73
C GLY A 173 0.01 -7.60 0.68
N ALA A 174 0.77 -8.39 1.45
CA ALA A 174 0.37 -8.76 2.81
C ALA A 174 1.55 -8.87 3.79
N GLY A 175 1.43 -9.69 4.85
CA GLY A 175 2.45 -9.94 5.85
C GLY A 175 3.34 -11.15 5.56
N ILE A 176 4.25 -11.44 6.49
CA ILE A 176 5.19 -12.56 6.37
C ILE A 176 4.49 -13.93 6.41
N LYS A 177 3.37 -14.05 7.14
CA LYS A 177 2.63 -15.30 7.32
C LYS A 177 1.99 -15.73 6.00
N GLU A 178 1.57 -14.76 5.20
CA GLU A 178 0.90 -14.96 3.92
C GLU A 178 1.89 -15.24 2.77
N LYS A 179 3.08 -14.61 2.80
CA LYS A 179 4.05 -14.59 1.68
C LYS A 179 4.26 -15.93 0.98
N TYR A 180 4.59 -16.96 1.75
CA TYR A 180 5.01 -18.24 1.17
C TYR A 180 3.84 -19.09 0.67
N VAL A 181 2.61 -18.82 1.13
CA VAL A 181 1.39 -19.43 0.59
C VAL A 181 1.22 -18.97 -0.85
N TYR A 182 1.19 -17.65 -1.07
CA TYR A 182 0.98 -17.06 -2.39
C TYR A 182 2.11 -17.33 -3.37
N HIS A 183 3.37 -17.35 -2.90
CA HIS A 183 4.47 -17.82 -3.72
C HIS A 183 4.23 -19.25 -4.23
N LYS A 184 3.74 -20.18 -3.39
CA LYS A 184 3.45 -21.55 -3.85
C LYS A 184 2.25 -21.64 -4.79
N LEU A 185 1.36 -20.66 -4.75
CA LEU A 185 0.24 -20.51 -5.71
C LEU A 185 0.67 -19.86 -7.03
N GLY A 186 1.94 -19.45 -7.17
CA GLY A 186 2.43 -18.77 -8.38
C GLY A 186 2.00 -17.31 -8.47
N ILE A 187 1.59 -16.70 -7.36
CA ILE A 187 1.16 -15.30 -7.30
C ILE A 187 2.33 -14.44 -6.81
N PRO A 188 2.77 -13.42 -7.57
CA PRO A 188 3.76 -12.46 -7.11
C PRO A 188 3.36 -11.83 -5.77
N PHE A 189 4.31 -11.67 -4.85
CA PHE A 189 4.00 -11.21 -3.49
C PHE A 189 5.01 -10.17 -2.98
N ARG A 190 4.50 -9.12 -2.34
CA ARG A 190 5.29 -8.13 -1.60
C ARG A 190 4.84 -8.06 -0.14
N GLN A 191 5.78 -8.13 0.79
CA GLN A 191 5.49 -7.79 2.19
C GLN A 191 5.29 -6.28 2.32
N MET A 192 4.06 -5.88 2.65
CA MET A 192 3.68 -4.47 2.81
C MET A 192 3.72 -4.01 4.28
N HIS A 193 4.22 -4.87 5.19
CA HIS A 193 4.60 -4.51 6.56
C HIS A 193 6.09 -4.14 6.66
N SER A 194 6.95 -5.09 6.27
CA SER A 194 8.41 -5.00 6.38
C SER A 194 9.09 -4.39 5.15
N TRP A 195 8.30 -4.04 4.13
CA TRP A 195 8.79 -3.67 2.79
C TRP A 195 9.72 -4.72 2.19
N ASP A 196 9.60 -5.98 2.65
CA ASP A 196 10.45 -7.09 2.22
C ASP A 196 11.95 -6.72 2.30
N TYR A 197 12.34 -6.04 3.39
CA TYR A 197 13.70 -5.60 3.67
C TYR A 197 14.24 -4.51 2.72
N SER A 198 13.36 -3.85 1.98
CA SER A 198 13.64 -2.71 1.12
C SER A 198 13.20 -1.41 1.82
N GLY A 199 12.47 -0.53 1.12
CA GLY A 199 12.05 0.77 1.62
C GLY A 199 13.15 1.83 1.53
N PRO A 200 12.83 3.08 1.93
CA PRO A 200 11.52 3.56 2.39
C PRO A 200 10.49 3.63 1.24
N TYR A 201 9.20 3.58 1.56
CA TYR A 201 8.11 3.79 0.60
C TYR A 201 7.36 5.12 0.79
N HIS A 202 7.59 5.83 1.89
CA HIS A 202 7.04 7.17 2.08
C HIS A 202 7.88 8.21 1.35
N GLY A 203 7.21 9.27 0.91
CA GLY A 203 7.85 10.50 0.42
C GLY A 203 8.36 10.39 -1.02
N VAL A 204 9.03 11.47 -1.45
CA VAL A 204 9.40 11.68 -2.86
C VAL A 204 10.23 10.52 -3.41
N GLU A 205 11.35 10.23 -2.76
CA GLU A 205 12.27 9.15 -3.17
C GLU A 205 11.68 7.75 -2.91
N GLY A 206 10.80 7.63 -1.92
CA GLY A 206 10.17 6.36 -1.56
C GLY A 206 9.27 5.80 -2.66
N PHE A 207 8.66 6.67 -3.46
CA PHE A 207 7.84 6.25 -4.60
C PHE A 207 8.66 5.49 -5.66
N ALA A 208 9.90 5.90 -5.92
CA ALA A 208 10.77 5.20 -6.87
C ALA A 208 11.14 3.79 -6.38
N VAL A 209 11.38 3.65 -5.08
CA VAL A 209 11.67 2.35 -4.44
C VAL A 209 10.43 1.45 -4.50
N PHE A 210 9.26 2.00 -4.18
CA PHE A 210 7.98 1.29 -4.29
C PHE A 210 7.75 0.77 -5.72
N ALA A 211 7.86 1.65 -6.73
CA ALA A 211 7.63 1.30 -8.13
C ALA A 211 8.60 0.21 -8.63
N ARG A 212 9.90 0.36 -8.30
CA ARG A 212 10.94 -0.65 -8.60
C ARG A 212 10.58 -2.00 -7.99
N ASP A 213 10.16 -2.02 -6.74
CA ASP A 213 9.92 -3.26 -6.01
C ASP A 213 8.67 -3.99 -6.50
N MET A 214 7.62 -3.25 -6.86
CA MET A 214 6.43 -3.82 -7.50
C MET A 214 6.80 -4.43 -8.86
N ASP A 215 7.49 -3.69 -9.73
CA ASP A 215 7.92 -4.17 -11.05
C ASP A 215 8.84 -5.39 -10.97
N THR A 216 9.89 -5.32 -10.14
CA THR A 216 10.85 -6.42 -10.00
C THR A 216 10.17 -7.71 -9.56
N THR A 217 9.14 -7.59 -8.72
CA THR A 217 8.41 -8.75 -8.21
C THR A 217 7.45 -9.30 -9.24
N ILE A 218 6.62 -8.46 -9.87
CA ILE A 218 5.63 -8.90 -10.86
C ILE A 218 6.33 -9.43 -12.12
N SER A 219 7.36 -8.73 -12.59
CA SER A 219 8.07 -9.02 -13.85
C SER A 219 9.17 -10.08 -13.68
N SER A 220 9.25 -10.76 -12.53
CA SER A 220 10.29 -11.77 -12.31
C SER A 220 10.10 -12.97 -13.24
N PRO A 221 11.14 -13.43 -13.95
CA PRO A 221 11.03 -14.58 -14.85
C PRO A 221 10.79 -15.90 -14.09
N SER A 222 10.93 -15.91 -12.76
CA SER A 222 10.67 -17.10 -11.95
C SER A 222 9.21 -17.56 -12.00
N TRP A 223 8.26 -16.66 -12.26
CA TRP A 223 6.83 -17.01 -12.32
C TRP A 223 6.50 -17.91 -13.52
N ASP A 224 7.25 -17.78 -14.62
CA ASP A 224 7.09 -18.63 -15.80
C ASP A 224 7.69 -20.04 -15.63
N LEU A 225 8.37 -20.31 -14.49
CA LEU A 225 9.07 -21.56 -14.21
C LEU A 225 8.29 -22.52 -13.30
N PHE A 226 7.02 -22.21 -12.98
CA PHE A 226 6.19 -23.07 -12.11
C PHE A 226 5.84 -24.41 -12.73
N THR A 227 5.62 -24.43 -14.05
CA THR A 227 5.28 -25.67 -14.78
C THR A 227 6.53 -26.25 -15.41
N PRO A 228 6.98 -27.45 -15.00
CA PRO A 228 8.15 -28.07 -15.58
C PRO A 228 7.90 -28.46 -17.05
N PRO A 229 8.94 -28.47 -17.90
CA PRO A 229 8.78 -28.66 -19.35
C PRO A 229 8.17 -30.01 -19.72
N TRP A 230 8.38 -31.06 -18.91
CA TRP A 230 7.80 -32.38 -19.15
C TRP A 230 6.30 -32.48 -18.82
N GLN A 231 5.74 -31.54 -18.05
CA GLN A 231 4.29 -31.44 -17.84
C GLN A 231 3.65 -30.58 -18.94
N ALA A 232 4.31 -29.51 -19.38
CA ALA A 232 3.86 -28.67 -20.49
C ALA A 232 3.79 -29.43 -21.83
N ALA A 233 4.70 -30.40 -22.04
CA ALA A 233 4.77 -31.22 -23.25
C ALA A 233 3.80 -32.42 -23.26
N ARG A 234 3.01 -32.64 -22.19
CA ARG A 234 2.08 -33.76 -22.12
C ARG A 234 0.75 -33.34 -22.75
N PRO A 235 0.34 -33.88 -23.93
CA PRO A 235 -1.01 -33.66 -24.41
C PRO A 235 -1.99 -34.14 -23.33
N ALA A 236 -3.08 -33.38 -23.13
CA ALA A 236 -4.12 -33.76 -22.18
C ALA A 236 -4.53 -35.23 -22.45
N PRO A 237 -4.67 -36.07 -21.41
CA PRO A 237 -5.09 -37.45 -21.62
C PRO A 237 -6.46 -37.43 -22.33
N SER A 238 -6.51 -38.00 -23.54
CA SER A 238 -7.75 -38.15 -24.27
C SER A 238 -8.67 -39.07 -23.49
N LEU A 239 -9.79 -38.54 -22.99
CA LEU A 239 -10.86 -39.32 -22.34
C LEU A 239 -11.70 -40.12 -23.36
N THR A 240 -11.05 -40.75 -24.35
CA THR A 240 -11.67 -41.68 -25.29
C THR A 240 -11.07 -43.06 -25.07
N GLY A 241 -11.55 -43.70 -24.01
CA GLY A 241 -11.13 -45.03 -23.61
C GLY A 241 -11.98 -45.56 -22.46
N ALA A 242 -13.30 -45.38 -22.54
CA ALA A 242 -14.22 -46.19 -21.76
C ALA A 242 -14.20 -47.61 -22.34
N GLY A 243 -13.15 -48.36 -21.99
CA GLY A 243 -13.15 -49.81 -22.07
C GLY A 243 -14.09 -50.32 -20.98
N SER A 244 -15.26 -50.79 -21.40
CA SER A 244 -16.11 -51.64 -20.59
C SER A 244 -15.37 -52.94 -20.34
N ASP A 245 -14.93 -53.17 -19.11
CA ASP A 245 -14.66 -54.52 -18.64
C ASP A 245 -15.44 -54.75 -17.34
N VAL A 246 -16.11 -55.89 -17.37
CA VAL A 246 -17.11 -56.47 -16.47
C VAL A 246 -16.52 -56.80 -15.10
#